data_AF-A0A7C1W2R4-F1
#
_entry.id   AF-A0A7C1W2R4-F1
#
_cell.length_a   1.000
_cell.length_b   1.000
_cell.length_c   1.000
_cell.angle_alpha   90.00
_cell.angle_beta   90.00
_cell.angle_gamma   90.00
#
_symmetry.space_group_name_H-M   'P 1'
#
loop_
_entity.id
_entity.type
_entity.pdbx_description
1 polymer ?
#
loop_
_entity_poly.entity_id
_entity_poly.type
_entity_poly.pdbx_seq_one_letter_code
_entity_poly.pdbx_strand_id
1 'polypeptide(L)'
;MGLVDKIFGEKKQGNVEGYIDLEKYIETNKTIPPAKMYVRVGEIHRYEDLRQFSDYVYGGNLLLLDFSPIADEEVILKRITEDLKKMVEEINGDIAGIGNNMMIVSPANVKIDRRKLRGGYV
;
A
#
# COMPACT_ATOMS: atom_id res chain seq x y z
N MET A 1 -39.81 -26.41 -54.67
CA MET A 1 -38.54 -26.21 -53.94
C MET A 1 -38.82 -25.24 -52.81
N GLY A 2 -38.64 -25.53 -51.53
CA GLY A 2 -38.24 -26.75 -50.85
C GLY A 2 -38.68 -26.66 -49.39
N LEU A 3 -39.02 -27.80 -48.79
CA LEU A 3 -39.46 -27.98 -47.40
C LEU A 3 -38.33 -27.80 -46.37
N VAL A 4 -37.31 -26.99 -46.68
CA VAL A 4 -36.06 -26.86 -45.90
C VAL A 4 -36.02 -25.63 -44.99
N ASP A 5 -36.86 -24.62 -45.22
CA ASP A 5 -36.86 -23.38 -44.43
C ASP A 5 -37.65 -23.46 -43.12
N LYS A 6 -38.31 -24.59 -42.83
CA LYS A 6 -39.18 -24.74 -41.63
C LYS A 6 -38.57 -25.57 -40.49
N ILE A 7 -37.34 -26.06 -40.63
CA ILE A 7 -36.61 -26.81 -39.58
C ILE A 7 -35.27 -26.13 -39.24
N PHE A 8 -35.06 -24.87 -39.65
CA PHE A 8 -33.98 -24.07 -39.10
C PHE A 8 -34.50 -23.39 -37.83
N GLY A 9 -34.27 -24.06 -36.70
CA GLY A 9 -34.66 -23.58 -35.39
C GLY A 9 -34.10 -22.19 -35.13
N GLU A 10 -35.01 -21.26 -34.84
CA GLU A 10 -34.70 -20.10 -34.02
C GLU A 10 -34.05 -20.62 -32.73
N LYS A 11 -32.73 -20.48 -32.60
CA LYS A 11 -32.11 -20.46 -31.28
C LYS A 11 -32.53 -19.16 -30.62
N LYS A 12 -33.74 -19.16 -30.05
CA LYS A 12 -34.07 -18.27 -28.95
C LYS A 12 -32.99 -18.49 -27.91
N GLN A 13 -32.19 -17.44 -27.71
CA GLN A 13 -31.27 -17.31 -26.61
C GLN A 13 -32.13 -17.41 -25.34
N GLY A 14 -32.20 -18.63 -24.80
CA GLY A 14 -32.97 -18.91 -23.60
C GLY A 14 -32.36 -18.09 -22.48
N ASN A 15 -33.07 -17.04 -22.09
CA ASN A 15 -32.88 -16.42 -20.80
C ASN A 15 -33.31 -17.49 -19.78
N VAL A 16 -32.34 -18.22 -19.23
CA VAL A 16 -32.62 -19.19 -18.18
C VAL A 16 -32.65 -18.42 -16.87
N GLU A 17 -33.82 -17.85 -16.57
CA GLU A 17 -34.19 -17.42 -15.23
C GLU A 17 -34.04 -18.63 -14.29
N GLY A 18 -32.98 -18.65 -13.49
CA GLY A 18 -32.87 -19.58 -12.36
C GLY A 18 -31.51 -20.19 -12.09
N TYR A 19 -30.52 -20.07 -13.00
CA TYR A 19 -29.16 -20.47 -12.66
C TYR A 19 -28.42 -19.29 -12.02
N ILE A 20 -28.28 -19.33 -10.70
CA ILE A 20 -27.30 -18.50 -10.01
C ILE A 20 -25.94 -19.06 -10.40
N ASP A 21 -25.21 -18.29 -11.20
CA ASP A 21 -23.80 -18.52 -11.47
C ASP A 21 -23.01 -18.42 -10.15
N LEU A 22 -22.74 -19.59 -9.55
CA LEU A 22 -22.07 -19.70 -8.25
C LEU A 22 -20.63 -19.14 -8.33
N GLU A 23 -19.98 -19.20 -9.49
CA GLU A 23 -18.66 -18.61 -9.70
C GLU A 23 -18.71 -17.09 -9.56
N LYS A 24 -19.73 -16.43 -10.15
CA LYS A 24 -19.97 -15.00 -9.90
C LYS A 24 -20.32 -14.67 -8.46
N TYR A 25 -21.05 -15.55 -7.75
CA TYR A 25 -21.40 -15.32 -6.34
C TYR A 25 -20.19 -15.51 -5.40
N ILE A 26 -19.28 -16.43 -5.73
CA ILE A 26 -18.01 -16.64 -5.01
C ILE A 26 -17.04 -15.48 -5.27
N GLU A 27 -16.98 -14.97 -6.50
CA GLU A 27 -16.15 -13.81 -6.83
C GLU A 27 -16.68 -12.51 -6.21
N THR A 28 -17.99 -12.32 -6.13
CA THR A 28 -18.61 -11.11 -5.57
C THR A 28 -18.48 -11.04 -4.04
N ASN A 29 -18.29 -12.17 -3.34
CA ASN A 29 -18.29 -12.23 -1.87
C ASN A 29 -16.90 -12.25 -1.21
N LYS A 30 -15.82 -12.04 -1.95
CA LYS A 30 -14.53 -11.66 -1.35
C LYS A 30 -14.36 -10.14 -1.41
N THR A 31 -15.26 -9.42 -0.73
CA THR A 31 -14.95 -8.07 -0.26
C THR A 31 -13.86 -8.18 0.78
N ILE A 32 -12.61 -8.24 0.34
CA ILE A 32 -11.45 -8.16 1.22
C ILE A 32 -11.60 -6.84 1.99
N PRO A 33 -11.77 -6.88 3.33
CA PRO A 33 -11.88 -5.66 4.09
C PRO A 33 -10.60 -4.85 3.89
N PRO A 34 -10.70 -3.51 3.78
CA PRO A 34 -9.52 -2.67 3.59
C PRO A 34 -8.51 -2.91 4.71
N ALA A 35 -7.22 -2.82 4.37
CA ALA A 35 -6.17 -2.98 5.37
C ALA A 35 -6.30 -1.90 6.45
N LYS A 36 -6.08 -2.29 7.72
CA LYS A 36 -6.08 -1.34 8.86
C LYS A 36 -4.92 -0.35 8.79
N MET A 37 -3.81 -0.77 8.18
CA MET A 37 -2.60 0.03 7.98
C MET A 37 -1.99 -0.34 6.63
N TYR A 38 -1.57 0.66 5.86
CA TYR A 38 -0.76 0.46 4.67
C TYR A 38 0.71 0.77 4.96
N VAL A 39 1.60 0.04 4.30
CA VAL A 39 2.99 0.46 4.10
C VAL A 39 3.01 1.26 2.81
N ARG A 40 3.38 2.53 2.88
CA ARG A 40 3.46 3.43 1.73
C ARG A 40 4.91 3.69 1.42
N VAL A 41 5.26 3.55 0.15
CA VAL A 41 6.60 3.86 -0.36
C VAL A 41 6.54 5.24 -0.99
N GLY A 42 7.56 6.07 -0.74
CA GLY A 42 7.68 7.40 -1.32
C GLY A 42 9.13 7.82 -1.50
N GLU A 43 9.33 8.87 -2.28
CA GLU A 43 10.64 9.50 -2.50
C GLU A 43 10.60 10.93 -1.97
N ILE A 44 11.65 11.33 -1.26
CA ILE A 44 11.81 12.69 -0.75
C ILE A 44 12.61 13.49 -1.78
N HIS A 45 11.97 14.44 -2.45
CA HIS A 45 12.63 15.32 -3.42
C HIS A 45 12.93 16.70 -2.85
N ARG A 46 12.16 17.13 -1.84
CA ARG A 46 12.28 18.46 -1.23
C ARG A 46 11.64 18.47 0.16
N TYR A 47 11.90 19.54 0.89
CA TYR A 47 11.37 19.74 2.24
C TYR A 47 9.84 19.75 2.29
N GLU A 48 9.18 20.27 1.26
CA GLU A 48 7.73 20.42 1.20
C GLU A 48 6.98 19.08 1.18
N ASP A 49 7.63 17.99 0.73
CA ASP A 49 7.04 16.66 0.67
C ASP A 49 6.71 16.12 2.08
N LEU A 50 7.39 16.65 3.10
CA LEU A 50 7.20 16.28 4.50
C LEU A 50 5.74 16.45 4.96
N ARG A 51 5.05 17.48 4.48
CA ARG A 51 3.64 17.73 4.82
C ARG A 51 2.77 16.54 4.43
N GLN A 52 2.94 16.02 3.22
CA GLN A 52 2.17 14.90 2.73
C GLN A 52 2.52 13.60 3.48
N PHE A 53 3.80 13.41 3.80
CA PHE A 53 4.25 12.25 4.58
C PHE A 53 3.66 12.25 5.99
N SER A 54 3.65 13.40 6.66
CA SER A 54 3.02 13.54 7.98
C SER A 54 1.56 13.10 7.97
N ASP A 55 0.76 13.53 6.98
CA ASP A 55 -0.66 13.16 6.88
C ASP A 55 -0.86 11.64 6.85
N TYR A 56 0.02 10.90 6.15
CA TYR A 56 -0.06 9.45 6.12
C TYR A 56 0.28 8.79 7.45
N VAL A 57 1.30 9.28 8.15
CA VAL A 57 1.73 8.75 9.46
C VAL A 57 0.67 9.03 10.53
N TYR A 58 0.11 10.25 10.55
CA TYR A 58 -1.05 10.58 11.41
C TYR A 58 -2.27 9.74 11.07
N GLY A 59 -2.47 9.41 9.79
CA GLY A 59 -3.48 8.47 9.31
C GLY A 59 -3.23 7.00 9.64
N GLY A 60 -2.20 6.69 10.45
CA GLY A 60 -1.90 5.35 10.91
C GLY A 60 -1.12 4.49 9.91
N ASN A 61 -0.53 5.08 8.87
CA ASN A 61 0.27 4.35 7.88
C ASN A 61 1.75 4.39 8.22
N LEU A 62 2.46 3.36 7.78
CA LEU A 62 3.92 3.29 7.85
C LEU A 62 4.51 3.76 6.53
N LEU A 63 5.58 4.56 6.60
CA LEU A 63 6.29 5.03 5.42
C LEU A 63 7.64 4.34 5.26
N LEU A 64 7.96 4.00 4.01
CA LEU A 64 9.31 3.70 3.54
C LEU A 64 9.70 4.80 2.55
N LEU A 65 10.65 5.63 2.95
CA LEU A 65 11.03 6.82 2.21
C LEU A 65 12.44 6.66 1.66
N ASP A 66 12.58 6.80 0.34
CA ASP A 66 13.87 6.94 -0.34
C ASP A 66 14.26 8.42 -0.33
N PHE A 67 15.44 8.75 0.19
CA PHE A 67 15.99 10.10 0.19
C PHE A 67 17.18 10.27 -0.75
N SER A 68 17.43 9.31 -1.63
CA SER A 68 18.45 9.39 -2.68
C SER A 68 18.45 10.70 -3.47
N PRO A 69 17.29 11.29 -3.84
CA PRO A 69 17.27 12.54 -4.61
C PRO A 69 17.91 13.74 -3.91
N ILE A 70 17.95 13.73 -2.56
CA ILE A 70 18.47 14.81 -1.72
C ILE A 70 19.67 14.36 -0.87
N ALA A 71 20.28 13.21 -1.19
CA ALA A 71 21.32 12.61 -0.36
C ALA A 71 22.55 13.52 -0.20
N ASP A 72 22.89 14.29 -1.24
CA ASP A 72 24.01 15.25 -1.23
C ASP A 72 23.64 16.60 -0.58
N GLU A 73 22.36 16.83 -0.27
CA GLU A 73 21.85 18.06 0.34
C GLU A 73 21.81 17.94 1.87
N GLU A 74 22.98 17.81 2.49
CA GLU A 74 23.13 17.47 3.93
C GLU A 74 22.30 18.36 4.87
N VAL A 75 22.24 19.67 4.58
CA VAL A 75 21.48 20.64 5.40
C VAL A 75 19.98 20.35 5.34
N ILE A 76 19.46 20.06 4.15
CA ILE A 76 18.04 19.76 3.95
C ILE A 76 17.70 18.40 4.55
N LEU A 77 18.52 17.38 4.28
CA LEU A 77 18.34 16.03 4.83
C LEU A 77 18.34 16.03 6.36
N LYS A 78 19.26 16.77 6.99
CA LYS A 78 19.31 16.93 8.45
C LYS A 78 18.03 17.55 8.98
N ARG A 79 17.56 18.64 8.37
CA ARG A 79 16.33 19.32 8.77
C ARG A 79 15.10 18.41 8.67
N ILE A 80 14.95 17.72 7.54
CA ILE A 80 13.87 16.75 7.31
C ILE A 80 13.90 15.64 8.38
N THR A 81 15.09 15.09 8.65
CA THR A 81 15.26 14.03 9.65
C THR A 81 14.90 14.52 11.06
N GLU A 82 15.29 15.74 11.43
CA GLU A 82 14.95 16.34 12.72
C GLU A 82 13.45 16.57 12.89
N ASP A 83 12.78 17.05 11.84
CA ASP A 83 11.34 17.31 11.89
C ASP A 83 10.52 16.01 11.88
N LEU A 84 10.95 14.99 11.13
CA LEU A 84 10.36 13.64 11.24
C LEU A 84 10.55 13.04 12.62
N LYS A 85 11.72 13.22 13.25
CA LYS A 85 11.99 12.75 14.63
C LYS A 85 11.03 13.39 15.64
N LYS A 86 10.89 14.72 15.59
CA LYS A 86 9.94 15.44 16.46
C LYS A 86 8.52 14.94 16.27
N MET A 87 8.09 14.75 15.02
CA MET A 87 6.77 14.23 14.70
C MET A 87 6.54 12.84 15.28
N VAL A 88 7.47 11.90 15.10
CA VAL A 88 7.29 10.54 15.65
C VAL A 88 7.38 10.51 17.18
N GLU A 89 8.15 11.40 17.80
CA GLU A 89 8.18 11.56 19.26
C GLU A 89 6.81 12.02 19.80
N GLU A 90 6.17 12.99 19.15
CA GLU A 90 4.84 13.51 19.52
C GLU A 90 3.77 12.42 19.53
N ILE A 91 3.78 11.53 18.52
CA ILE A 91 2.76 10.48 18.38
C ILE A 91 3.17 9.14 19.00
N ASN A 92 4.30 9.06 19.69
CA ASN A 92 4.89 7.80 20.16
C ASN A 92 5.09 6.75 19.03
N GLY A 93 5.49 7.21 17.84
CA GLY A 93 5.96 6.41 16.70
C GLY A 93 7.47 6.14 16.78
N ASP A 94 8.11 5.83 15.65
CA ASP A 94 9.55 5.56 15.56
C ASP A 94 10.08 5.90 14.16
N ILE A 95 11.40 6.09 14.05
CA ILE A 95 12.09 6.35 12.78
C ILE A 95 13.44 5.65 12.75
N ALA A 96 13.80 5.05 11.62
CA ALA A 96 15.12 4.45 11.43
C ALA A 96 15.62 4.59 10.00
N GLY A 97 16.92 4.77 9.84
CA GLY A 97 17.59 4.57 8.55
C GLY A 97 17.72 3.09 8.21
N ILE A 98 17.58 2.76 6.93
CA ILE A 98 17.77 1.44 6.34
C ILE A 98 18.81 1.58 5.21
N GLY A 99 19.95 0.91 5.35
CA GLY A 99 21.03 1.05 4.37
C GLY A 99 21.55 2.49 4.31
N ASN A 100 21.82 2.98 3.10
CA ASN A 100 22.41 4.30 2.90
C ASN A 100 21.38 5.39 2.60
N ASN A 101 20.28 5.05 1.91
CA ASN A 101 19.39 6.04 1.29
C ASN A 101 17.90 5.82 1.58
N MET A 102 17.57 4.90 2.49
CA MET A 102 16.17 4.63 2.86
C MET A 102 15.95 4.96 4.33
N MET A 103 14.74 5.38 4.66
CA MET A 103 14.28 5.46 6.04
C MET A 103 12.87 4.92 6.20
N ILE A 104 12.58 4.39 7.37
CA ILE A 104 11.27 3.93 7.79
C ILE A 104 10.72 4.90 8.83
N VAL A 105 9.45 5.31 8.68
CA VAL A 105 8.74 6.18 9.62
C VAL A 105 7.46 5.47 10.03
N SER A 106 7.31 5.15 11.32
CA SER A 106 6.18 4.38 11.81
C SER A 106 5.13 5.26 12.50
N PRO A 107 3.84 4.87 12.42
CA PRO A 107 2.76 5.57 13.11
C PRO A 107 2.77 5.28 14.61
N ALA A 108 1.83 5.90 15.33
CA ALA A 108 1.65 5.72 16.76
C ALA A 108 1.59 4.24 17.17
N ASN A 109 2.27 3.91 18.28
CA ASN A 109 2.32 2.57 18.87
C ASN A 109 2.96 1.47 17.99
N VAL A 110 3.64 1.84 16.90
CA VAL A 110 4.46 0.94 16.10
C VAL A 110 5.93 1.31 16.28
N LYS A 111 6.76 0.36 16.73
CA LYS A 111 8.19 0.57 17.01
C LYS A 111 9.07 -0.30 16.12
N ILE A 112 10.28 0.17 15.85
CA ILE A 112 11.25 -0.52 15.00
C ILE A 112 12.20 -1.30 15.90
N ASP A 113 12.10 -2.63 15.91
CA ASP A 113 13.09 -3.47 16.58
C ASP A 113 14.40 -3.46 15.79
N ARG A 114 15.43 -2.86 16.37
CA ARG A 114 16.76 -2.72 15.77
C ARG A 114 17.58 -4.00 15.87
N ARG A 115 17.09 -5.02 16.59
CA ARG A 115 17.69 -6.35 16.60
C ARG A 115 17.33 -7.07 15.31
N LYS A 116 18.29 -7.12 14.40
CA LYS A 116 18.13 -7.81 13.12
C LYS A 116 17.88 -9.29 13.37
N LEU A 117 16.74 -9.79 12.87
CA LEU A 117 16.51 -11.21 12.71
C LEU A 117 17.50 -11.74 11.68
N ARG A 118 18.27 -12.76 12.04
CA ARG A 118 19.14 -13.49 11.12
C ARG A 118 18.59 -14.91 11.03
N GLY A 119 18.44 -15.44 9.82
CA GLY A 119 18.15 -16.86 9.65
C GLY A 119 19.27 -17.68 10.29
N GLY A 120 18.91 -18.74 11.03
CA GLY A 120 19.90 -19.71 11.47
C GLY A 120 20.50 -20.37 10.24
N TYR A 121 21.80 -20.18 10.02
CA TYR A 121 22.54 -21.00 9.07
C TYR A 121 22.66 -22.40 9.69
N VAL A 122 22.04 -23.39 9.06
CA VAL A 122 22.31 -24.82 9.29
C VAL A 122 23.33 -25.27 8.26
#